data_AF-A0A1V1NRG5-F1
#
_entry.id   AF-A0A1V1NRG5-F1
#
_cell.length_a   1.000
_cell.length_b   1.000
_cell.length_c   1.000
_cell.angle_alpha   90.00
_cell.angle_beta   90.00
_cell.angle_gamma   90.00
#
_symmetry.space_group_name_H-M   'P 1'
#
loop_
_entity.id
_entity.type
_entity.pdbx_description
1 polymer ?
#
loop_
_entity_poly.entity_id
_entity_poly.type
_entity_poly.pdbx_seq_one_letter_code
_entity_poly.pdbx_strand_id
1 'polypeptide(L)'
;MQIYLKEKIGNPNLFTGRKEELDSLIKWVDNIKPEFSKSTAILSRRKTGKSALLQRLYNLVFHKNDRVIPFYYQIKEYDQWLIDFSKDFFLNFLYQYIAFKSRKKEYLSLESKKV
;
A
#
# COMPACT_ATOMS: atom_id res chain seq x y z
N MET A 1 17.42 -0.03 6.04
CA MET A 1 17.31 0.25 4.59
C MET A 1 15.84 0.46 4.25
N GLN A 2 15.45 1.59 3.62
CA GLN A 2 14.05 1.82 3.23
C GLN A 2 13.73 1.04 1.95
N ILE A 3 13.03 -0.09 2.10
CA ILE A 3 12.67 -1.02 1.01
C ILE A 3 11.20 -0.83 0.60
N TYR A 4 10.51 0.19 1.10
CA TYR A 4 9.08 0.41 0.86
C TYR A 4 8.81 1.59 -0.10
N LEU A 5 7.54 1.79 -0.48
CA LEU A 5 7.13 2.81 -1.45
C LEU A 5 7.38 4.24 -0.94
N LYS A 6 7.77 5.16 -1.84
CA LYS A 6 7.88 6.58 -1.50
C LYS A 6 6.49 7.16 -1.19
N GLU A 7 6.33 7.73 -0.01
CA GLU A 7 5.05 8.28 0.43
C GLU A 7 4.68 9.55 -0.36
N LYS A 8 3.42 9.65 -0.80
CA LYS A 8 2.92 10.83 -1.54
C LYS A 8 2.94 12.13 -0.74
N ILE A 9 2.99 12.05 0.59
CA ILE A 9 3.07 13.22 1.48
C ILE A 9 4.46 13.86 1.51
N GLY A 10 5.46 13.24 0.87
CA GLY A 10 6.84 13.68 0.93
C GLY A 10 7.48 13.26 2.24
N ASN A 11 7.70 14.20 3.17
CA ASN A 11 8.35 13.92 4.45
C ASN A 11 7.38 13.21 5.41
N PRO A 12 7.64 11.94 5.81
CA PRO A 12 6.72 11.21 6.66
C PRO A 12 6.54 11.79 8.07
N ASN A 13 7.47 12.61 8.55
CA ASN A 13 7.37 13.29 9.84
C ASN A 13 6.28 14.37 9.84
N LEU A 14 5.80 14.78 8.67
CA LEU A 14 4.70 15.74 8.53
C LEU A 14 3.32 15.05 8.57
N PHE A 15 3.25 13.73 8.71
CA PHE A 15 1.99 13.02 8.88
C PHE A 15 1.44 13.23 10.30
N THR A 16 0.49 14.15 10.45
CA THR A 16 -0.11 14.52 11.73
C THR A 16 -1.64 14.37 11.70
N GLY A 17 -2.29 14.42 12.87
CA GLY A 17 -3.75 14.50 12.99
C GLY A 17 -4.54 13.22 12.68
N ARG A 18 -3.88 12.10 12.37
CA ARG A 18 -4.53 10.80 12.09
C ARG A 18 -3.89 9.61 12.80
N LYS A 19 -3.26 9.87 13.95
CA LYS A 19 -2.54 8.86 14.73
C LYS A 19 -3.48 7.75 15.21
N GLU A 20 -4.62 8.13 15.78
CA GLU A 20 -5.62 7.17 16.28
C GLU A 20 -6.20 6.28 15.16
N GLU A 21 -6.49 6.87 13.99
CA GLU A 21 -6.97 6.14 12.81
C GLU A 21 -5.90 5.15 12.32
N LEU A 22 -4.63 5.57 12.28
CA LEU A 22 -3.51 4.70 11.91
C LEU A 22 -3.31 3.57 12.93
N ASP A 23 -3.37 3.86 14.23
CA ASP A 23 -3.22 2.87 15.30
C ASP A 23 -4.35 1.83 15.25
N SER A 24 -5.58 2.26 14.96
CA SER A 24 -6.72 1.37 14.71
C SER A 24 -6.48 0.44 13.52
N LEU A 25 -5.96 0.98 12.40
CA LEU A 25 -5.61 0.18 11.23
C LEU A 25 -4.45 -0.80 11.50
N ILE A 26 -3.47 -0.43 12.32
CA ILE A 26 -2.38 -1.34 12.72
C ILE A 26 -2.94 -2.49 13.56
N LYS A 27 -3.83 -2.21 14.52
CA LYS A 27 -4.54 -3.25 15.29
C LYS A 27 -5.36 -4.15 14.37
N TRP A 28 -6.04 -3.57 13.38
CA TRP A 28 -6.74 -4.34 12.35
C TRP A 28 -5.78 -5.26 11.59
N VAL A 29 -4.58 -4.81 11.21
CA VAL A 29 -3.58 -5.68 10.57
C VAL A 29 -3.16 -6.82 11.49
N ASP A 30 -2.91 -6.54 12.78
CA ASP A 30 -2.48 -7.58 13.73
C ASP A 30 -3.56 -8.65 13.94
N ASN A 31 -4.82 -8.26 13.89
CA ASN A 31 -5.98 -9.14 13.95
C ASN A 31 -6.25 -9.94 12.67
N ILE A 32 -5.53 -9.70 11.56
CA ILE A 32 -5.59 -10.56 10.36
C ILE A 32 -4.97 -11.94 10.65
N LYS A 33 -3.91 -12.00 11.48
CA LYS A 33 -3.21 -13.26 11.76
C LYS A 33 -4.08 -14.30 12.47
N PRO A 34 -4.90 -13.94 13.49
CA PRO A 34 -5.88 -14.85 14.07
C PRO A 34 -7.20 -14.90 13.29
N GLU A 35 -7.27 -14.34 12.08
CA GLU A 35 -8.46 -14.35 11.21
C GLU A 35 -9.69 -13.60 11.77
N PHE A 36 -9.48 -12.66 12.69
CA PHE A 36 -10.57 -11.85 13.29
C PHE A 36 -10.94 -10.61 12.48
N SER A 37 -10.01 -10.12 11.65
CA SER A 37 -10.22 -8.91 10.86
C SER A 37 -11.12 -9.13 9.66
N LYS A 38 -12.05 -8.18 9.46
CA LYS A 38 -12.96 -8.14 8.31
C LYS A 38 -12.55 -7.09 7.29
N SER A 39 -13.08 -7.20 6.07
CA SER A 39 -12.95 -6.19 5.02
C SER A 39 -13.38 -4.82 5.54
N THR A 40 -12.54 -3.81 5.32
CA THR A 40 -12.72 -2.45 5.83
C THR A 40 -12.61 -1.44 4.69
N ALA A 41 -13.44 -0.41 4.72
CA ALA A 41 -13.44 0.68 3.74
C ALA A 41 -13.30 2.05 4.45
N ILE A 42 -12.52 2.96 3.86
CA ILE A 42 -12.34 4.32 4.35
C ILE A 42 -13.02 5.29 3.38
N LEU A 43 -14.14 5.88 3.82
CA LEU A 43 -14.93 6.83 3.03
C LEU A 43 -14.75 8.24 3.58
N SER A 44 -14.41 9.20 2.72
CA SER A 44 -14.36 10.62 3.08
C SER A 44 -14.32 11.51 1.84
N ARG A 45 -14.35 12.84 1.99
CA ARG A 45 -14.23 13.81 0.89
C ARG A 45 -12.85 13.80 0.21
N ARG A 46 -12.74 14.24 -1.04
CA ARG A 46 -11.44 14.36 -1.74
C ARG A 46 -10.46 15.22 -0.93
N LYS A 47 -9.16 14.97 -1.10
CA LYS A 47 -8.04 15.70 -0.45
C LYS A 47 -7.97 15.64 1.08
N THR A 48 -8.62 14.66 1.71
CA THR A 48 -8.53 14.44 3.17
C THR A 48 -7.31 13.62 3.62
N GLY A 49 -6.51 13.10 2.70
CA GLY A 49 -5.29 12.34 3.03
C GLY A 49 -5.49 10.83 3.23
N LYS A 50 -6.67 10.27 2.95
CA LYS A 50 -6.91 8.81 3.04
C LYS A 50 -5.95 7.96 2.19
N SER A 51 -5.59 8.40 0.99
CA SER A 51 -4.59 7.69 0.18
C SER A 51 -3.20 7.70 0.82
N ALA A 52 -2.84 8.79 1.50
CA ALA A 52 -1.58 8.88 2.24
C ALA A 52 -1.58 7.98 3.47
N LEU A 53 -2.70 7.93 4.21
CA LEU A 53 -2.88 7.03 5.35
C LEU A 53 -2.70 5.56 4.93
N LEU A 54 -3.32 5.12 3.83
CA LEU A 54 -3.18 3.75 3.33
C LEU A 54 -1.76 3.44 2.85
N GLN A 55 -1.07 4.40 2.20
CA GLN A 55 0.34 4.23 1.84
C GLN A 55 1.25 4.12 3.08
N ARG A 56 0.98 4.91 4.12
CA ARG A 56 1.69 4.85 5.39
C ARG A 56 1.50 3.49 6.06
N LEU A 57 0.26 3.01 6.12
CA LEU A 57 -0.05 1.67 6.63
C LEU A 57 0.70 0.58 5.85
N TYR A 58 0.64 0.62 4.51
CA TYR A 58 1.37 -0.29 3.65
C TYR A 58 2.87 -0.31 3.99
N ASN A 59 3.51 0.86 4.09
CA ASN A 59 4.93 0.96 4.39
C ASN A 59 5.30 0.39 5.76
N LEU A 60 4.47 0.65 6.79
CA LEU A 60 4.66 0.12 8.13
C LEU A 60 4.57 -1.41 8.14
N VAL A 61 3.55 -1.98 7.51
CA VAL A 61 3.36 -3.44 7.42
C VAL A 61 4.48 -4.08 6.60
N PHE A 62 4.87 -3.45 5.49
CA PHE A 62 5.93 -3.94 4.61
C PHE A 62 7.28 -3.95 5.34
N HIS A 63 7.54 -2.90 6.13
CA HIS A 63 8.73 -2.81 6.96
C HIS A 63 8.72 -3.85 8.10
N LYS A 64 7.57 -4.03 8.76
CA LYS A 64 7.39 -5.03 9.83
C LYS A 64 7.71 -6.45 9.35
N ASN A 65 7.46 -6.75 8.07
CA ASN A 65 7.82 -8.01 7.41
C ASN A 65 7.36 -9.26 8.17
N ASP A 66 6.09 -9.26 8.55
CA ASP A 66 5.46 -10.29 9.37
C ASP A 66 4.67 -11.29 8.49
N ARG A 67 3.76 -12.06 9.10
CA ARG A 67 2.86 -12.99 8.40
C ARG A 67 1.86 -12.32 7.44
N VAL A 68 1.66 -11.01 7.54
CA VAL A 68 0.76 -10.25 6.66
C VAL A 68 1.57 -9.63 5.52
N ILE A 69 1.21 -10.00 4.29
CA ILE A 69 1.83 -9.44 3.08
C ILE A 69 0.98 -8.26 2.60
N PRO A 70 1.49 -7.02 2.66
CA PRO A 70 0.72 -5.86 2.23
C PRO A 70 0.78 -5.72 0.71
N PHE A 71 -0.33 -5.30 0.13
CA PHE A 71 -0.45 -4.97 -1.29
C PHE A 71 -1.14 -3.62 -1.46
N TYR A 72 -0.52 -2.72 -2.23
CA TYR A 72 -1.06 -1.39 -2.51
C TYR A 72 -1.24 -1.20 -4.00
N TYR A 73 -2.46 -0.90 -4.43
CA TYR A 73 -2.75 -0.59 -5.83
C TYR A 73 -3.71 0.60 -5.92
N GLN A 74 -3.42 1.51 -6.85
CA GLN A 74 -4.27 2.66 -7.13
C GLN A 74 -4.98 2.43 -8.47
N ILE A 75 -6.29 2.26 -8.41
CA ILE A 75 -7.14 2.27 -9.61
C ILE A 75 -7.13 3.69 -10.17
N LYS A 76 -6.89 3.81 -11.48
CA LYS A 76 -6.78 5.08 -12.18
C LYS A 76 -8.18 5.60 -12.55
N GLU A 77 -8.38 6.91 -12.50
CA GLU A 77 -9.67 7.59 -12.75
C GLU A 77 -9.91 7.87 -14.25
N TYR A 78 -9.51 6.96 -15.16
CA TYR A 78 -9.70 7.11 -16.61
C TYR A 78 -10.12 5.79 -17.27
N ASP A 79 -10.70 5.88 -18.47
CA ASP A 79 -11.13 4.71 -19.24
C ASP A 79 -9.94 3.85 -19.66
N GLN A 80 -9.97 2.59 -19.25
CA GLN A 80 -8.92 1.62 -19.52
C GLN A 80 -9.53 0.31 -19.98
N TRP A 81 -8.88 -0.35 -20.94
CA TRP A 81 -9.26 -1.69 -21.34
C TRP A 81 -9.07 -2.67 -20.19
N LEU A 82 -10.03 -3.57 -20.00
CA LEU A 82 -10.01 -4.55 -18.91
C LEU A 82 -8.74 -5.42 -18.95
N ILE A 83 -8.25 -5.73 -20.15
CA ILE A 83 -7.03 -6.52 -20.36
C ILE A 83 -5.80 -5.77 -19.84
N ASP A 84 -5.69 -4.48 -20.15
CA ASP A 84 -4.55 -3.66 -19.72
C ASP A 84 -4.58 -3.44 -18.21
N PHE A 85 -5.76 -3.18 -17.65
CA PHE A 85 -5.97 -3.13 -16.21
C PHE A 85 -5.54 -4.44 -15.53
N SER A 86 -5.98 -5.58 -16.05
CA SER A 86 -5.68 -6.89 -15.46
C SER A 86 -4.18 -7.19 -15.48
N LYS A 87 -3.50 -6.86 -16.60
CA LYS A 87 -2.04 -6.98 -16.71
C LYS A 87 -1.33 -6.07 -15.70
N ASP A 88 -1.70 -4.79 -15.64
CA ASP A 88 -1.09 -3.82 -14.73
C ASP A 88 -1.29 -4.23 -13.26
N PHE A 89 -2.51 -4.59 -12.88
CA PHE A 89 -2.84 -5.05 -11.53
C PHE A 89 -2.03 -6.29 -11.13
N PHE A 90 -2.03 -7.33 -11.97
CA PHE A 90 -1.37 -8.59 -11.68
C PHE A 90 0.15 -8.44 -11.60
N LEU A 91 0.75 -7.67 -12.51
CA LEU A 91 2.18 -7.35 -12.46
C LEU A 91 2.52 -6.58 -11.18
N ASN A 92 1.76 -5.53 -10.83
CA ASN A 92 1.98 -4.78 -9.59
C ASN A 92 1.92 -5.68 -8.35
N PHE A 93 0.97 -6.62 -8.30
CA PHE A 93 0.88 -7.61 -7.23
C PHE A 93 2.13 -8.49 -7.16
N LEU A 94 2.51 -9.10 -8.29
CA LEU A 94 3.66 -10.01 -8.36
C LEU A 94 4.95 -9.30 -7.93
N TYR A 95 5.17 -8.09 -8.41
CA TYR A 95 6.37 -7.32 -8.12
C TYR A 95 6.45 -6.89 -6.65
N GLN A 96 5.33 -6.42 -6.06
CA GLN A 96 5.30 -6.12 -4.63
C GLN A 96 5.49 -7.37 -3.77
N TYR A 97 4.92 -8.50 -4.19
CA TYR A 97 5.10 -9.78 -3.51
C TYR A 97 6.57 -10.23 -3.53
N ILE A 98 7.21 -10.21 -4.71
CA ILE A 98 8.63 -10.55 -4.86
C ILE A 98 9.49 -9.58 -4.06
N ALA A 99 9.21 -8.27 -4.10
CA ALA A 99 9.92 -7.28 -3.30
C ALA A 99 9.81 -7.57 -1.79
N PHE A 100 8.62 -7.92 -1.32
CA PHE A 100 8.37 -8.25 0.08
C PHE A 100 9.15 -9.50 0.50
N LYS A 101 9.15 -10.56 -0.33
CA LYS A 101 9.84 -11.82 -0.02
C LYS A 101 11.36 -11.73 -0.16
N SER A 102 11.85 -11.12 -1.24
CA SER A 102 13.29 -11.01 -1.53
C SER A 102 13.98 -9.88 -0.77
N ARG A 103 13.22 -8.92 -0.23
CA ARG A 103 13.71 -7.68 0.39
C ARG A 103 14.56 -6.82 -0.55
N LYS A 104 14.41 -7.02 -1.86
CA LYS A 104 15.07 -6.20 -2.90
C LYS A 104 14.14 -5.09 -3.35
N LYS A 105 14.60 -3.85 -3.19
CA LYS A 105 13.84 -2.64 -3.56
C LYS A 105 13.62 -2.50 -5.06
N GLU A 106 14.50 -3.07 -5.86
CA GLU A 106 14.47 -3.03 -7.34
C GLU A 106 13.14 -3.51 -7.92
N TYR A 107 12.48 -4.47 -7.25
CA TYR A 107 11.18 -4.97 -7.69
C TYR A 107 10.01 -4.02 -7.38
N LEU A 108 10.18 -3.00 -6.52
CA LEU A 108 9.15 -1.97 -6.33
C LEU A 108 9.28 -0.83 -7.34
N SER A 109 10.45 -0.63 -7.93
CA SER A 109 10.75 0.47 -8.84
C SER A 109 10.45 0.12 -10.30
N LEU A 110 9.29 -0.47 -10.57
CA LEU A 110 8.76 -0.41 -11.93
C LEU A 110 8.11 0.96 -12.11
N GLU A 111 8.96 1.96 -12.22
CA GLU A 111 8.65 3.02 -13.15
C GLU A 111 8.35 2.29 -14.45
N SER A 112 7.08 2.40 -14.87
CA SER A 112 6.65 1.98 -16.18
C SER A 112 7.66 2.58 -17.13
N LYS A 113 8.58 1.75 -17.66
CA LYS A 113 9.26 2.07 -18.91
C LYS A 113 8.10 2.20 -19.88
N LYS A 114 7.61 3.44 -20.02
CA LYS A 114 6.77 3.86 -21.12
C LYS A 114 7.61 3.56 -22.35
N VAL A 115 7.36 2.41 -22.96
CA VAL A 115 7.64 2.18 -24.37
C VAL A 115 6.55 2.92 -25.14
#